data_AF-A0A1V2RS72-F1
#
_entry.id   AF-A0A1V2RS72-F1
#
_cell.length_a   1.000
_cell.length_b   1.000
_cell.length_c   1.000
_cell.angle_alpha   90.00
_cell.angle_beta   90.00
_cell.angle_gamma   90.00
#
_symmetry.space_group_name_H-M   'P 1'
#
loop_
_entity.id
_entity.type
_entity.pdbx_description
1 polymer ?
#
loop_
_entity_poly.entity_id
_entity_poly.type
_entity_poly.pdbx_seq_one_letter_code
_entity_poly.pdbx_strand_id
1 'polypeptide(L)' 'MIEKAVFLLRQVHSSRQEAVHALAVYFPGAAFEDRLRCVHEAWDIARRGEEPAQSVVSQVSDARYFAAAHERHAFTD' A
#
# COMPACT_ATOMS: atom_id res chain seq x y z
N MET A 1 6.57 8.78 -8.67
CA MET A 1 6.35 7.39 -9.13
C MET A 1 6.64 6.37 -8.03
N ILE A 2 7.83 6.43 -7.41
CA ILE A 2 8.23 5.55 -6.29
C ILE A 2 7.21 5.54 -5.14
N GLU A 3 6.71 6.70 -4.69
CA GLU A 3 5.69 6.75 -3.61
C GLU A 3 4.42 5.97 -3.96
N LYS A 4 3.96 6.07 -5.21
CA LYS A 4 2.78 5.34 -5.69
C LYS A 4 3.07 3.83 -5.78
N ALA A 5 4.29 3.46 -6.16
CA ALA A 5 4.75 2.07 -6.14
C ALA A 5 4.80 1.52 -4.70
N VAL A 6 5.34 2.28 -3.75
CA VAL A 6 5.34 1.92 -2.31
C VAL A 6 3.91 1.75 -1.80
N PHE A 7 2.99 2.64 -2.17
CA PHE A 7 1.57 2.52 -1.81
C PHE A 7 0.94 1.22 -2.35
N LEU A 8 1.16 0.90 -3.63
CA LEU A 8 0.65 -0.33 -4.25
C LEU A 8 1.20 -1.59 -3.57
N LEU A 9 2.49 -1.58 -3.22
CA LEU A 9 3.14 -2.71 -2.57
C LEU A 9 2.75 -2.86 -1.09
N ARG A 10 2.62 -1.75 -0.35
CA ARG A 10 2.41 -1.76 1.11
C ARG A 10 0.94 -1.74 1.53
N GLN A 11 0.10 -0.94 0.87
CA GLN A 11 -1.30 -0.75 1.28
C GLN A 11 -2.29 -1.56 0.45
N VAL A 12 -2.01 -1.74 -0.84
CA VAL A 12 -2.85 -2.55 -1.73
C VAL A 12 -2.38 -4.01 -1.77
N HIS A 13 -1.22 -4.30 -1.17
CA HIS A 13 -0.59 -5.63 -1.13
C HIS A 13 -0.46 -6.27 -2.52
N SER A 14 -0.31 -5.46 -3.57
CA SER A 14 -0.14 -5.95 -4.92
C SER A 14 1.21 -6.66 -5.07
N SER A 15 1.26 -7.69 -5.90
CA SER A 15 2.54 -8.27 -6.30
C SER A 15 3.39 -7.24 -7.06
N ARG A 16 4.72 -7.45 -7.09
CA ARG A 16 5.62 -6.58 -7.87
C ARG A 16 5.19 -6.44 -9.33
N GLN A 17 4.74 -7.53 -9.95
CA GLN A 17 4.31 -7.51 -11.35
C GLN A 17 3.02 -6.71 -11.55
N GLU A 18 2.03 -6.89 -10.67
CA GLU A 18 0.80 -6.08 -10.69
C GLU A 18 1.08 -4.60 -10.44
N ALA A 19 2.01 -4.27 -9.53
CA ALA A 19 2.38 -2.89 -9.27
C ALA A 19 3.00 -2.20 -10.51
N VAL A 20 3.83 -2.91 -11.29
CA VAL A 20 4.39 -2.39 -12.55
C VAL A 20 3.29 -2.10 -13.57
N HIS A 21 2.32 -3.00 -13.71
CA HIS A 21 1.19 -2.82 -14.62
C HIS A 21 0.27 -1.68 -14.15
N ALA A 22 -0.03 -1.61 -12.84
CA ALA A 22 -0.84 -0.54 -12.27
C ALA A 22 -0.19 0.83 -12.46
N LEU A 23 1.13 0.94 -12.35
CA LEU A 23 1.85 2.19 -12.63
C LEU A 23 1.69 2.68 -14.08
N ALA A 24 1.40 1.80 -15.04
CA ALA A 24 1.13 2.23 -16.41
C ALA A 24 -0.17 3.05 -16.52
N VAL A 25 -1.15 2.79 -15.66
CA VAL A 25 -2.41 3.55 -15.60
C VAL A 25 -2.18 4.94 -15.03
N TYR A 26 -1.35 5.04 -13.97
CA TYR A 26 -1.04 6.33 -13.33
C TYR A 26 -0.02 7.16 -14.09
N PHE A 27 0.88 6.52 -14.84
CA PHE A 27 1.98 7.15 -15.56
C PHE A 27 2.06 6.60 -17.01
N PRO A 28 1.15 7.03 -17.91
CA PRO A 28 1.07 6.50 -19.27
C PRO A 28 2.28 6.85 -20.15
N GLY A 29 3.01 7.93 -19.83
CA GLY A 29 4.24 8.32 -20.53
C GLY A 29 5.52 7.67 -20.00
N ALA A 30 5.44 6.87 -18.93
CA ALA A 30 6.62 6.23 -18.36
C ALA A 30 7.01 4.98 -19.15
N ALA A 31 8.31 4.83 -19.44
CA ALA A 31 8.83 3.61 -20.03
C ALA A 31 8.62 2.41 -19.09
N PHE A 32 8.48 1.22 -19.66
CA PHE A 32 8.33 0.00 -18.86
C PHE A 32 9.52 -0.23 -17.92
N GLU A 33 10.74 -0.01 -18.41
CA GLU A 33 11.99 -0.13 -17.64
C GLU A 33 12.01 0.83 -16.44
N ASP A 34 11.51 2.05 -16.60
CA ASP A 34 11.42 3.03 -15.50
C ASP A 34 10.44 2.58 -14.42
N ARG A 35 9.28 2.04 -14.83
CA ARG A 35 8.30 1.48 -13.89
C ARG A 35 8.85 0.27 -13.16
N LEU A 36 9.56 -0.63 -13.86
CA LEU A 36 10.21 -1.80 -13.28
C LEU A 36 11.24 -1.37 -12.22
N ARG A 37 12.15 -0.46 -12.58
CA ARG A 37 13.15 0.11 -11.66
C ARG A 37 12.51 0.74 -10.43
N CYS A 38 11.47 1.56 -10.62
CA CYS A 38 10.74 2.19 -9.51
C CYS A 38 10.09 1.17 -8.58
N VAL A 39 9.54 0.07 -9.11
CA VAL A 39 8.93 -0.98 -8.29
C VAL A 39 9.98 -1.77 -7.50
N HIS A 40 11.14 -2.03 -8.08
CA HIS A 40 12.25 -2.67 -7.35
C HIS A 40 12.74 -1.81 -6.19
N GLU A 41 12.96 -0.52 -6.45
CA GLU A 41 13.37 0.43 -5.41
C GLU A 41 12.29 0.58 -4.32
N ALA A 42 11.02 0.68 -4.73
CA ALA A 42 9.89 0.74 -3.82
C ALA A 42 9.71 -0.54 -2.99
N TRP A 43 10.06 -1.71 -3.52
CA TRP A 43 10.02 -2.97 -2.80
C TRP A 43 11.03 -3.01 -1.66
N ASP A 44 12.24 -2.53 -1.90
CA ASP A 44 13.27 -2.43 -0.85
C ASP A 44 12.88 -1.41 0.22
N ILE A 45 12.25 -0.29 -0.17
CA ILE A 45 11.73 0.71 0.76
C ILE A 45 10.56 0.15 1.57
N ALA A 46 9.61 -0.54 0.93
CA ALA A 46 8.45 -1.14 1.61
C ALA A 46 8.91 -2.18 2.66
N ARG A 47 9.95 -2.96 2.35
CA ARG A 47 10.54 -3.95 3.27
C ARG A 47 11.43 -3.34 4.35
N ARG A 48 12.14 -2.24 4.09
CA ARG A 48 12.93 -1.53 5.12
C ARG A 48 12.07 -0.70 6.06
N GLY A 49 10.93 -0.20 5.57
CA GLY A 49 9.93 0.53 6.35
C GLY A 49 8.96 -0.36 7.14
N GLU A 50 9.09 -1.69 7.01
CA GLU A 50 8.63 -2.65 8.02
C GLU A 50 9.58 -2.59 9.24
N GLU A 51 9.57 -1.47 9.98
CA GLU A 51 9.38 -1.69 11.41
C GLU A 51 8.06 -2.45 11.53
N PRO A 52 7.94 -3.47 12.42
CA PRO A 52 6.73 -4.25 12.53
C PRO A 52 5.60 -3.30 12.92
N ALA A 53 4.93 -2.75 11.92
CA ALA A 53 3.62 -2.18 12.05
C ALA A 53 2.85 -3.34 12.64
N GLN A 54 2.57 -3.24 13.94
CA GLN A 54 1.93 -4.26 14.75
C GLN A 54 0.97 -4.99 13.84
N SER A 55 1.22 -6.28 13.58
CA SER A 55 0.26 -7.13 12.90
C SER A 55 -1.04 -6.94 13.66
N VAL A 56 -1.91 -6.08 13.14
CA VAL A 56 -3.26 -5.94 13.68
C VAL A 56 -3.87 -7.28 13.29
N VAL A 57 -3.84 -8.19 14.26
CA VAL A 57 -4.52 -9.47 14.17
C VAL A 57 -5.92 -9.14 13.68
N SER A 58 -6.26 -9.64 12.50
CA SER A 58 -7.59 -9.49 11.91
C SER A 58 -8.62 -9.98 12.94
N GLN A 59 -9.25 -9.05 13.66
CA GLN A 59 -10.33 -9.35 14.61
C GLN A 59 -11.68 -9.42 13.90
N VAL A 60 -11.71 -9.82 12.63
CA VAL A 60 -12.94 -9.93 11.83
C VAL A 60 -13.63 -11.29 12.03
N SER A 61 -13.52 -11.86 13.22
CA SER A 61 -14.26 -13.08 13.60
C SER A 61 -15.12 -12.91 14.85
N ASP A 62 -15.25 -11.70 15.40
CA ASP A 62 -16.11 -11.45 16.56
C ASP A 62 -17.11 -10.33 16.28
N ALA A 63 -18.40 -10.71 16.19
CA ALA A 63 -19.52 -9.84 15.82
C ALA A 63 -19.81 -8.70 16.83
N ARG A 64 -18.99 -8.55 17.88
CA ARG A 64 -19.19 -7.56 18.96
C ARG A 64 -18.43 -6.25 18.76
N TYR A 65 -17.51 -6.16 17.81
CA TYR A 65 -16.67 -4.96 17.62
C TYR A 65 -17.16 -3.94 16.58
N PHE A 66 -18.32 -4.17 15.94
CA PHE A 66 -18.87 -3.26 14.93
C PHE A 66 -19.27 -1.86 15.47
N ALA A 67 -19.47 -1.69 16.78
CA ALA A 67 -19.93 -0.42 17.34
C ALA A 67 -18.79 0.55 17.75
N ALA A 68 -17.54 0.10 17.90
CA ALA A 68 -16.48 0.91 18.51
C ALA A 68 -15.58 1.67 17.52
N ALA A 69 -15.69 1.41 16.22
CA ALA A 69 -14.79 1.99 15.22
C ALA A 69 -15.24 3.36 14.67
N HIS A 70 -16.49 3.78 14.93
CA HIS A 70 -17.06 4.99 14.35
C HIS A 70 -16.73 6.30 15.08
N GLU A 71 -16.16 6.27 16.29
CA GLU A 71 -15.99 7.49 17.10
C GLU A 71 -14.64 8.20 16.94
N ARG A 72 -13.70 7.68 16.12
CA ARG A 72 -12.30 8.17 16.14
C ARG A 72 -11.86 9.07 14.99
N HIS A 73 -12.76 9.44 14.08
CA HIS A 73 -12.51 10.50 13.09
C HIS A 73 -13.55 11.59 13.20
N ALA A 74 -13.48 12.33 14.32
CA ALA A 74 -13.92 13.71 14.34
C ALA A 74 -13.05 14.48 13.35
N PHE A 75 -13.61 14.72 12.16
CA PHE A 75 -13.12 15.67 11.19
C PHE A 75 -13.28 17.05 11.84
N THR A 76 -12.17 17.66 12.27
CA THR A 76 -12.19 19.06 12.67
C THR A 76 -12.10 19.92 11.41
N ASP A 77 -13.01 20.89 11.33
CA ASP A 77 -13.19 21.95 10.33
C ASP A 77 -11.89 22.69 9.97
#